data_AF-A0A1E8FGC3-F1
#
_entry.id   AF-A0A1E8FGC3-F1
#
_cell.length_a   1.000
_cell.length_b   1.000
_cell.length_c   1.000
_cell.angle_alpha   90.00
_cell.angle_beta   90.00
_cell.angle_gamma   90.00
#
_symmetry.space_group_name_H-M   'P 1'
#
loop_
_entity.id
_entity.type
_entity.pdbx_description
1 polymer ?
#
loop_
_entity_poly.entity_id
_entity_poly.type
_entity_poly.pdbx_seq_one_letter_code
_entity_poly.pdbx_strand_id
1 'polypeptide(L)'
;MKKYLIAMAVAMVASFSANASFITGVTGADMAGIEVTVSFLDGSIETATWEATSATAGGAFSETIGGWSLTLDGDSFGSNTDVPDVYVGVWNFYTGDVGGPLITALTVAILDAGFVFDILEGDNGDGTGAGRPAATDYESDALFLTFGNFYTGALAGTMYFFDEDNGFAPGQTIALMTDTDAFAEVPAPAGLSLLALGLAAVRVARRSK
;
A
#
# COMPACT_ATOMS: atom_id res chain seq x y z
N MET A 1 -24.47 42.89 -6.75
CA MET A 1 -24.80 41.46 -6.54
C MET A 1 -24.11 40.55 -7.56
N LYS A 2 -24.22 40.78 -8.88
CA LYS A 2 -23.57 39.94 -9.92
C LYS A 2 -22.04 39.75 -9.78
N LYS A 3 -21.30 40.77 -9.32
CA LYS A 3 -19.83 40.73 -9.19
C LYS A 3 -19.32 39.76 -8.11
N TYR A 4 -20.11 39.54 -7.06
CA TYR A 4 -19.74 38.67 -5.92
C TYR A 4 -20.07 37.20 -6.19
N LEU A 5 -21.08 36.92 -7.03
CA LEU A 5 -21.41 35.58 -7.49
C LEU A 5 -20.33 34.98 -8.41
N ILE A 6 -19.74 35.81 -9.28
CA ILE A 6 -18.64 35.38 -10.17
C ILE A 6 -17.38 35.07 -9.35
N ALA A 7 -17.05 35.87 -8.34
CA ALA A 7 -15.92 35.61 -7.45
C ALA A 7 -16.10 34.32 -6.63
N MET A 8 -17.32 34.03 -6.15
CA MET A 8 -17.63 32.74 -5.51
C MET A 8 -17.52 31.56 -6.48
N ALA A 9 -18.00 31.71 -7.72
CA ALA A 9 -17.94 30.65 -8.72
C ALA A 9 -16.48 30.31 -9.10
N VAL A 10 -15.61 31.31 -9.25
CA VAL A 10 -14.18 31.11 -9.54
C VAL A 10 -13.45 30.47 -8.36
N ALA A 11 -13.76 30.87 -7.12
CA ALA A 11 -13.19 30.25 -5.92
C ALA A 11 -13.64 28.79 -5.76
N MET A 12 -14.88 28.45 -6.08
CA MET A 12 -15.36 27.07 -6.05
C MET A 12 -14.67 26.21 -7.11
N VAL A 13 -14.54 26.67 -8.36
CA VAL A 13 -13.89 25.89 -9.43
C VAL A 13 -12.41 25.62 -9.15
N ALA A 14 -11.69 26.57 -8.55
CA ALA A 14 -10.29 26.38 -8.15
C ALA A 14 -10.11 25.44 -6.94
N SER A 15 -11.20 25.08 -6.24
CA SER A 15 -11.14 24.25 -5.02
C SER A 15 -11.25 22.75 -5.30
N PHE A 16 -11.58 22.32 -6.53
CA PHE A 16 -11.92 20.92 -6.85
C PHE A 16 -10.82 20.14 -7.59
N SER A 17 -9.59 20.64 -7.68
CA SER A 17 -8.52 19.96 -8.42
C SER A 17 -7.34 19.55 -7.52
N ALA A 18 -7.61 18.88 -6.41
CA ALA A 18 -6.59 18.13 -5.69
C ALA A 18 -6.69 16.67 -6.13
N ASN A 19 -5.85 16.25 -7.07
CA ASN A 19 -5.61 14.83 -7.31
C ASN A 19 -4.64 14.36 -6.22
N ALA A 20 -4.93 13.24 -5.56
CA ALA A 20 -3.93 12.58 -4.73
C ALA A 20 -2.74 12.21 -5.62
N SER A 21 -1.57 12.75 -5.31
CA SER A 21 -0.32 12.24 -5.88
C SER A 21 0.05 10.94 -5.19
N PHE A 22 0.94 10.16 -5.76
CA PHE A 22 1.58 9.04 -5.07
C PHE A 22 3.03 9.42 -4.67
N ILE A 23 3.58 8.75 -3.66
CA ILE A 23 4.96 8.97 -3.17
C ILE A 23 5.78 7.68 -3.36
N THR A 24 6.95 7.82 -3.99
CA THR A 24 7.96 6.75 -4.19
C THR A 24 8.74 6.51 -2.90
N GLY A 25 9.38 5.35 -2.78
CA GLY A 25 10.35 5.08 -1.72
C GLY A 25 9.69 4.63 -0.42
N VAL A 26 8.55 3.94 -0.53
CA VAL A 26 7.82 3.41 0.62
C VAL A 26 8.64 2.29 1.23
N THR A 27 9.13 2.52 2.44
CA THR A 27 9.93 1.53 3.17
C THR A 27 9.04 0.62 4.01
N GLY A 28 9.61 -0.50 4.47
CA GLY A 28 8.94 -1.37 5.45
C GLY A 28 8.50 -0.63 6.72
N ALA A 29 9.19 0.44 7.13
CA ALA A 29 8.78 1.22 8.29
C ALA A 29 7.55 2.11 8.03
N ASP A 30 7.35 2.56 6.79
CA ASP A 30 6.25 3.44 6.41
C ASP A 30 4.90 2.69 6.36
N MET A 31 4.95 1.39 6.07
CA MET A 31 3.81 0.49 5.89
C MET A 31 3.01 0.16 7.17
N ALA A 32 3.24 0.88 8.26
CA ALA A 32 2.54 0.64 9.52
C ALA A 32 1.01 0.77 9.35
N GLY A 33 0.27 -0.21 9.89
CA GLY A 33 -1.20 -0.25 9.80
C GLY A 33 -1.76 -1.14 8.69
N ILE A 34 -0.93 -1.70 7.81
CA ILE A 34 -1.35 -2.74 6.85
C ILE A 34 -1.84 -3.98 7.60
N GLU A 35 -2.91 -4.60 7.11
CA GLU A 35 -3.39 -5.87 7.66
C GLU A 35 -2.86 -7.05 6.84
N VAL A 36 -2.19 -7.98 7.53
CA VAL A 36 -1.67 -9.23 6.97
C VAL A 36 -2.44 -10.39 7.58
N THR A 37 -3.11 -11.16 6.75
CA THR A 37 -3.94 -12.29 7.16
C THR A 37 -3.40 -13.59 6.60
N VAL A 38 -3.27 -14.59 7.47
CA VAL A 38 -2.82 -15.94 7.16
C VAL A 38 -3.96 -16.91 7.44
N SER A 39 -4.24 -17.78 6.47
CA SER A 39 -5.19 -18.90 6.63
C SER A 39 -4.42 -20.20 6.74
N PHE A 40 -4.82 -21.06 7.68
CA PHE A 40 -4.19 -22.34 7.94
C PHE A 40 -5.06 -23.50 7.43
N LEU A 41 -4.43 -24.67 7.22
CA LEU A 41 -5.10 -25.87 6.73
C LEU A 41 -6.23 -26.37 7.64
N ASP A 42 -6.15 -26.11 8.95
CA ASP A 42 -7.20 -26.46 9.91
C ASP A 42 -8.42 -25.52 9.86
N GLY A 43 -8.39 -24.53 8.97
CA GLY A 43 -9.43 -23.51 8.79
C GLY A 43 -9.33 -22.34 9.78
N SER A 44 -8.32 -22.33 10.66
CA SER A 44 -8.03 -21.16 11.48
C SER A 44 -7.46 -20.02 10.63
N ILE A 45 -7.67 -18.80 11.09
CA ILE A 45 -7.21 -17.57 10.43
C ILE A 45 -6.58 -16.69 11.50
N GLU A 46 -5.42 -16.13 11.20
CA GLU A 46 -4.75 -15.13 12.03
C GLU A 46 -4.50 -13.87 11.21
N THR A 47 -4.79 -12.71 11.80
CA THR A 47 -4.50 -11.41 11.22
C THR A 47 -3.55 -10.67 12.15
N ALA A 48 -2.49 -10.12 11.59
CA ALA A 48 -1.56 -9.24 12.30
C ALA A 48 -1.46 -7.90 11.57
N THR A 49 -1.27 -6.84 12.34
CA THR A 49 -1.04 -5.50 11.81
C THR A 49 0.45 -5.29 11.61
N TRP A 50 0.81 -4.68 10.49
CA TRP A 50 2.18 -4.32 10.18
C TRP A 50 2.69 -3.21 11.11
N GLU A 51 3.88 -3.39 11.67
CA GLU A 51 4.52 -2.44 12.56
C GLU A 51 5.95 -2.12 12.10
N ALA A 52 6.40 -0.89 12.35
CA ALA A 52 7.78 -0.50 12.12
C ALA A 52 8.69 -1.15 13.18
N THR A 53 9.76 -1.80 12.73
CA THR A 53 10.77 -2.44 13.59
C THR A 53 12.09 -1.68 13.61
N SER A 54 12.33 -0.84 12.60
CA SER A 54 13.48 0.06 12.51
C SER A 54 13.10 1.35 11.77
N ALA A 55 14.09 2.17 11.41
CA ALA A 55 13.86 3.36 10.59
C ALA A 55 13.51 3.04 9.12
N THR A 56 13.82 1.83 8.66
CA THR A 56 13.59 1.37 7.27
C THR A 56 12.86 0.04 7.19
N ALA A 57 12.76 -0.68 8.31
CA ALA A 57 12.19 -2.02 8.37
C ALA A 57 10.86 -2.04 9.11
N GLY A 58 10.00 -2.97 8.70
CA GLY A 58 8.76 -3.29 9.38
C GLY A 58 8.28 -4.68 9.02
N GLY A 59 7.20 -5.11 9.65
CA GLY A 59 6.57 -6.38 9.37
C GLY A 59 5.33 -6.63 10.20
N ALA A 60 4.60 -7.66 9.79
CA ALA A 60 3.53 -8.26 10.57
C ALA A 60 4.02 -9.60 11.13
N PHE A 61 3.75 -9.86 12.41
CA PHE A 61 4.25 -11.02 13.13
C PHE A 61 3.08 -11.76 13.78
N SER A 62 3.11 -13.09 13.71
CA SER A 62 2.17 -13.93 14.46
C SER A 62 2.32 -13.68 15.95
N GLU A 63 1.21 -13.43 16.63
CA GLU A 63 1.17 -13.32 18.09
C GLU A 63 0.80 -14.66 18.75
N THR A 64 0.28 -15.61 17.97
CA THR A 64 -0.38 -16.80 18.52
C THR A 64 -0.06 -18.10 17.79
N ILE A 65 -0.35 -18.21 16.50
CA ILE A 65 -0.38 -19.50 15.80
C ILE A 65 0.80 -19.61 14.82
N GLY A 66 1.69 -20.55 15.12
CA GLY A 66 2.70 -20.97 14.16
C GLY A 66 3.88 -20.02 13.99
N GLY A 67 3.89 -18.81 14.57
CA GLY A 67 5.08 -17.96 14.60
C GLY A 67 5.49 -17.42 13.22
N TRP A 68 4.54 -17.32 12.28
CA TRP A 68 4.80 -16.76 10.95
C TRP A 68 5.12 -15.27 11.02
N SER A 69 5.75 -14.75 9.98
CA SER A 69 5.95 -13.30 9.83
C SER A 69 6.06 -12.90 8.36
N LEU A 70 5.70 -11.66 8.07
CA LEU A 70 5.94 -11.01 6.79
C LEU A 70 6.69 -9.71 7.06
N THR A 71 7.87 -9.56 6.46
CA THR A 71 8.78 -8.44 6.78
C THR A 71 9.37 -7.81 5.53
N LEU A 72 9.69 -6.53 5.60
CA LEU A 72 10.45 -5.80 4.58
C LEU A 72 11.44 -4.88 5.28
N ASP A 73 12.69 -4.85 4.78
CA ASP A 73 13.68 -3.85 5.18
C ASP A 73 14.14 -3.05 3.96
N GLY A 74 13.96 -1.73 4.04
CA GLY A 74 14.24 -0.82 2.95
C GLY A 74 13.02 -0.56 2.07
N ASP A 75 13.30 0.04 0.93
CA ASP A 75 12.33 0.45 -0.07
C ASP A 75 11.65 -0.77 -0.72
N SER A 76 10.32 -0.74 -0.81
CA SER A 76 9.51 -1.75 -1.51
C SER A 76 9.66 -1.72 -3.02
N PHE A 77 10.25 -0.66 -3.58
CA PHE A 77 10.52 -0.57 -5.01
C PHE A 77 11.50 -1.67 -5.44
N GLY A 78 10.93 -2.76 -6.00
CA GLY A 78 11.66 -3.90 -6.53
C GLY A 78 12.65 -3.45 -7.60
N SER A 79 13.95 -3.45 -7.29
CA SER A 79 14.98 -3.12 -8.28
C SER A 79 16.08 -4.16 -8.26
N ASN A 80 16.40 -4.66 -9.45
CA ASN A 80 17.71 -5.27 -9.68
C ASN A 80 18.67 -4.09 -9.62
N THR A 81 19.43 -3.97 -8.53
CA THR A 81 20.46 -2.94 -8.47
C THR A 81 21.44 -3.13 -9.65
N ASP A 82 22.30 -2.16 -9.95
CA ASP A 82 23.38 -2.36 -10.94
C ASP A 82 24.38 -3.49 -10.53
N VAL A 83 24.15 -4.14 -9.39
CA VAL A 83 24.81 -5.35 -8.91
C VAL A 83 23.95 -6.57 -9.26
N PRO A 84 24.48 -7.52 -10.05
CA PRO A 84 23.82 -8.80 -10.32
C PRO A 84 23.39 -9.50 -9.02
N ASP A 85 22.19 -10.08 -9.02
CA ASP A 85 21.61 -10.89 -7.94
C ASP A 85 21.34 -10.15 -6.61
N VAL A 86 21.33 -8.81 -6.62
CA VAL A 86 20.89 -8.00 -5.49
C VAL A 86 19.50 -7.43 -5.77
N TYR A 87 18.51 -8.05 -5.15
CA TYR A 87 17.12 -7.61 -5.12
C TYR A 87 16.90 -6.72 -3.90
N VAL A 88 16.50 -5.47 -4.13
CA VAL A 88 15.92 -4.59 -3.10
C VAL A 88 14.40 -4.62 -3.21
N GLY A 89 13.66 -4.36 -2.13
CA GLY A 89 12.19 -4.43 -2.13
C GLY A 89 11.61 -5.84 -1.99
N VAL A 90 12.35 -6.75 -1.37
CA VAL A 90 11.90 -8.12 -1.15
C VAL A 90 11.23 -8.24 0.22
N TRP A 91 9.96 -8.59 0.19
CA TRP A 91 9.20 -9.00 1.36
C TRP A 91 9.58 -10.45 1.68
N ASN A 92 9.93 -10.72 2.93
CA ASN A 92 10.28 -12.04 3.41
C ASN A 92 9.11 -12.61 4.22
N PHE A 93 8.48 -13.64 3.68
CA PHE A 93 7.42 -14.38 4.32
C PHE A 93 7.99 -15.64 4.99
N TYR A 94 8.07 -15.64 6.32
CA TYR A 94 8.39 -16.83 7.10
C TYR A 94 7.11 -17.58 7.43
N THR A 95 7.03 -18.85 7.01
CA THR A 95 5.82 -19.68 7.06
C THR A 95 5.60 -20.34 8.43
N GLY A 96 6.31 -19.86 9.46
CA GLY A 96 6.17 -20.30 10.83
C GLY A 96 7.20 -21.34 11.29
N ASP A 97 7.15 -21.72 12.55
CA ASP A 97 8.10 -22.61 13.20
C ASP A 97 8.00 -24.05 12.69
N VAL A 98 9.16 -24.71 12.58
CA VAL A 98 9.24 -26.13 12.17
C VAL A 98 8.33 -26.99 13.05
N GLY A 99 7.37 -27.68 12.41
CA GLY A 99 6.35 -28.49 13.09
C GLY A 99 5.05 -27.74 13.43
N GLY A 100 4.95 -26.46 13.05
CA GLY A 100 3.74 -25.65 13.12
C GLY A 100 2.67 -26.05 12.09
N PRO A 101 1.50 -25.38 12.12
CA PRO A 101 0.43 -25.64 11.17
C PRO A 101 0.83 -25.20 9.75
N LEU A 102 0.30 -25.91 8.76
CA LEU A 102 0.47 -25.56 7.36
C LEU A 102 -0.34 -24.30 7.03
N ILE A 103 0.28 -23.31 6.39
CA ILE A 103 -0.39 -22.12 5.88
C ILE A 103 -0.90 -22.41 4.48
N THR A 104 -2.15 -22.09 4.17
CA THR A 104 -2.72 -22.25 2.83
C THR A 104 -2.76 -20.95 2.05
N ALA A 105 -2.88 -19.81 2.73
CA ALA A 105 -2.94 -18.50 2.08
C ALA A 105 -2.37 -17.38 2.94
N LEU A 106 -1.74 -16.43 2.28
CA LEU A 106 -1.35 -15.11 2.76
C LEU A 106 -2.18 -14.06 2.00
N THR A 107 -2.83 -13.17 2.72
CA THR A 107 -3.58 -12.03 2.16
C THR A 107 -3.04 -10.75 2.79
N VAL A 108 -2.69 -9.77 1.96
CA VAL A 108 -2.17 -8.48 2.41
C VAL A 108 -3.11 -7.38 1.93
N ALA A 109 -3.77 -6.70 2.86
CA ALA A 109 -4.71 -5.62 2.59
C ALA A 109 -4.12 -4.27 3.02
N ILE A 110 -3.89 -3.39 2.03
CA ILE A 110 -3.06 -2.20 2.22
C ILE A 110 -3.81 -0.88 1.97
N LEU A 111 -4.98 -0.96 1.33
CA LEU A 111 -5.72 0.23 0.87
C LEU A 111 -6.16 1.14 2.02
N ASP A 112 -6.68 0.55 3.10
CA ASP A 112 -7.16 1.29 4.27
C ASP A 112 -6.02 1.93 5.07
N ALA A 113 -4.80 1.39 4.94
CA ALA A 113 -3.58 1.96 5.50
C ALA A 113 -3.00 3.11 4.63
N GLY A 114 -3.59 3.36 3.45
CA GLY A 114 -3.20 4.45 2.56
C GLY A 114 -2.17 4.08 1.51
N PHE A 115 -2.07 2.79 1.16
CA PHE A 115 -1.12 2.28 0.17
C PHE A 115 -1.83 1.54 -0.96
N VAL A 116 -1.12 1.35 -2.08
CA VAL A 116 -1.55 0.54 -3.21
C VAL A 116 -0.36 -0.23 -3.78
N PHE A 117 -0.62 -1.38 -4.40
CA PHE A 117 0.36 -2.14 -5.16
C PHE A 117 0.33 -1.65 -6.61
N ASP A 118 1.48 -1.23 -7.14
CA ASP A 118 1.62 -0.89 -8.56
C ASP A 118 2.08 -2.12 -9.34
N ILE A 119 1.13 -2.78 -10.01
CA ILE A 119 1.37 -4.10 -10.62
C ILE A 119 1.75 -4.05 -12.10
N LEU A 120 1.77 -2.87 -12.73
CA LEU A 120 1.98 -2.77 -14.17
C LEU A 120 3.41 -2.39 -14.52
N GLU A 121 4.14 -3.37 -15.08
CA GLU A 121 5.51 -3.18 -15.50
C GLU A 121 5.65 -2.08 -16.56
N GLY A 122 6.43 -1.04 -16.27
CA GLY A 122 6.83 -0.06 -17.27
C GLY A 122 5.78 1.00 -17.62
N ASP A 123 4.61 0.99 -17.00
CA ASP A 123 3.64 2.08 -17.14
C ASP A 123 3.97 3.21 -16.18
N ASN A 124 3.89 4.47 -16.65
CA ASN A 124 4.12 5.67 -15.84
C ASN A 124 2.80 6.43 -15.54
N GLY A 125 1.65 5.78 -15.75
CA GLY A 125 0.35 6.44 -15.77
C GLY A 125 -0.41 6.43 -14.45
N ASP A 126 -0.37 5.31 -13.72
CA ASP A 126 -1.32 5.06 -12.62
C ASP A 126 -0.70 5.16 -11.20
N GLY A 127 0.61 4.93 -11.04
CA GLY A 127 1.35 4.97 -9.76
C GLY A 127 2.60 5.84 -9.77
N THR A 128 3.64 5.45 -9.04
CA THR A 128 4.94 6.15 -9.04
C THR A 128 5.97 5.55 -10.00
N GLY A 129 6.23 6.26 -11.10
CA GLY A 129 7.20 5.81 -12.08
C GLY A 129 6.72 4.53 -12.77
N ALA A 130 7.67 3.67 -13.17
CA ALA A 130 7.37 2.39 -13.80
C ALA A 130 7.12 1.33 -12.74
N GLY A 131 5.88 0.86 -12.61
CA GLY A 131 5.52 -0.24 -11.71
C GLY A 131 6.33 -1.52 -11.96
N ARG A 132 6.22 -2.49 -11.05
CA ARG A 132 6.92 -3.78 -11.15
C ARG A 132 5.97 -4.95 -11.09
N PRO A 133 6.18 -6.00 -11.93
CA PRO A 133 5.39 -7.20 -11.82
C PRO A 133 5.76 -7.90 -10.51
N ALA A 134 4.74 -8.45 -9.85
CA ALA A 134 5.00 -9.24 -8.65
C ALA A 134 5.72 -10.55 -9.01
N ALA A 135 6.65 -10.96 -8.15
CA ALA A 135 7.43 -12.18 -8.34
C ALA A 135 7.69 -12.87 -7.01
N THR A 136 8.07 -14.14 -7.06
CA THR A 136 8.43 -14.93 -5.89
C THR A 136 9.49 -15.96 -6.23
N ASP A 137 10.29 -16.36 -5.24
CA ASP A 137 11.24 -17.47 -5.35
C ASP A 137 10.62 -18.84 -5.00
N TYR A 138 9.35 -18.85 -4.58
CA TYR A 138 8.63 -20.09 -4.30
C TYR A 138 8.19 -20.75 -5.61
N GLU A 139 8.66 -21.98 -5.83
CA GLU A 139 8.34 -22.75 -7.04
C GLU A 139 7.26 -23.80 -6.74
N SER A 140 6.06 -23.60 -7.33
CA SER A 140 4.98 -24.58 -7.33
C SER A 140 4.08 -24.38 -8.55
N ASP A 141 3.60 -25.49 -9.13
CA ASP A 141 2.69 -25.48 -10.29
C ASP A 141 1.27 -25.03 -9.91
N ALA A 142 0.94 -25.04 -8.61
CA ALA A 142 -0.36 -24.63 -8.06
C ALA A 142 -0.31 -23.27 -7.34
N LEU A 143 0.75 -22.50 -7.59
CA LEU A 143 0.96 -21.19 -6.97
C LEU A 143 0.13 -20.10 -7.63
N PHE A 144 -0.54 -19.31 -6.81
CA PHE A 144 -1.24 -18.11 -7.22
C PHE A 144 -0.71 -16.91 -6.45
N LEU A 145 -0.14 -15.95 -7.18
CA LEU A 145 0.15 -14.59 -6.72
C LEU A 145 -0.71 -13.65 -7.56
N THR A 146 -1.75 -13.09 -6.95
CA THR A 146 -2.74 -12.28 -7.66
C THR A 146 -3.17 -11.07 -6.84
N PHE A 147 -3.84 -10.13 -7.50
CA PHE A 147 -4.20 -8.84 -6.93
C PHE A 147 -5.69 -8.56 -7.12
N GLY A 148 -6.26 -7.84 -6.17
CA GLY A 148 -7.66 -7.44 -6.18
C GLY A 148 -7.88 -6.09 -5.50
N ASN A 149 -9.16 -5.73 -5.37
CA ASN A 149 -9.59 -4.45 -4.79
C ASN A 149 -8.90 -3.25 -5.46
N PHE A 150 -9.05 -3.14 -6.79
CA PHE A 150 -8.39 -2.12 -7.58
C PHE A 150 -8.88 -0.71 -7.25
N TYR A 151 -7.94 0.19 -6.97
CA TYR A 151 -8.21 1.60 -6.70
C TYR A 151 -8.45 2.38 -8.00
N THR A 152 -7.51 2.27 -8.94
CA THR A 152 -7.62 2.80 -10.31
C THR A 152 -6.65 2.07 -11.22
N GLY A 153 -7.07 1.77 -12.46
CA GLY A 153 -6.20 1.17 -13.46
C GLY A 153 -5.42 -0.04 -12.93
N ALA A 154 -4.09 0.07 -12.93
CA ALA A 154 -3.16 -0.94 -12.44
C ALA A 154 -2.85 -0.90 -10.93
N LEU A 155 -3.51 -0.06 -10.14
CA LEU A 155 -3.26 0.03 -8.70
C LEU A 155 -4.20 -0.88 -7.91
N ALA A 156 -3.64 -1.83 -7.17
CA ALA A 156 -4.39 -2.81 -6.38
C ALA A 156 -4.31 -2.56 -4.88
N GLY A 157 -5.41 -2.80 -4.16
CA GLY A 157 -5.48 -2.63 -2.70
C GLY A 157 -5.24 -3.91 -1.90
N THR A 158 -5.21 -5.08 -2.57
CA THR A 158 -5.06 -6.38 -1.91
C THR A 158 -4.21 -7.33 -2.74
N MET A 159 -3.26 -8.00 -2.09
CA MET A 159 -2.47 -9.10 -2.65
C MET A 159 -2.94 -10.42 -2.04
N TYR A 160 -3.09 -11.45 -2.87
CA TYR A 160 -3.40 -12.81 -2.48
C TYR A 160 -2.26 -13.73 -2.92
N PHE A 161 -1.73 -14.50 -1.99
CA PHE A 161 -0.64 -15.45 -2.22
C PHE A 161 -1.01 -16.81 -1.61
N PHE A 162 -1.25 -17.82 -2.44
CA PHE A 162 -1.68 -19.14 -1.98
C PHE A 162 -1.21 -20.25 -2.91
N ASP A 163 -1.03 -21.44 -2.36
CA ASP A 163 -0.79 -22.68 -3.10
C ASP A 163 -2.03 -23.58 -2.93
N GLU A 164 -2.75 -23.83 -4.02
CA GLU A 164 -4.04 -24.55 -3.98
C GLU A 164 -3.90 -26.03 -3.59
N ASP A 165 -2.74 -26.64 -3.87
CA ASP A 165 -2.56 -28.09 -3.74
C ASP A 165 -1.83 -28.46 -2.45
N ASN A 166 -0.82 -27.68 -2.06
CA ASN A 166 0.17 -28.08 -1.05
C ASN A 166 0.27 -27.12 0.15
N GLY A 167 -0.22 -25.88 0.03
CA GLY A 167 0.08 -24.82 0.99
C GLY A 167 1.59 -24.57 1.15
N PHE A 168 1.95 -23.78 2.15
CA PHE A 168 3.33 -23.45 2.49
C PHE A 168 3.76 -24.24 3.72
N ALA A 169 4.79 -25.08 3.55
CA ALA A 169 5.32 -25.88 4.64
C ALA A 169 5.94 -24.98 5.72
N PRO A 170 5.79 -25.30 7.01
CA PRO A 170 6.38 -24.50 8.08
C PRO A 170 7.92 -24.56 8.03
N GLY A 171 8.56 -23.49 8.50
CA GLY A 171 10.02 -23.34 8.56
C GLY A 171 10.66 -22.87 7.25
N GLN A 172 9.87 -22.38 6.31
CA GLN A 172 10.34 -21.82 5.04
C GLN A 172 10.37 -20.30 5.11
N THR A 173 11.29 -19.70 4.38
CA THR A 173 11.28 -18.27 4.07
C THR A 173 11.08 -18.13 2.57
N ILE A 174 10.07 -17.36 2.19
CA ILE A 174 9.69 -17.11 0.80
C ILE A 174 9.91 -15.63 0.53
N ALA A 175 10.63 -15.33 -0.56
CA ALA A 175 10.80 -14.00 -1.09
C ALA A 175 9.59 -13.63 -1.96
N LEU A 176 9.04 -12.45 -1.72
CA LEU A 176 8.00 -11.82 -2.54
C LEU A 176 8.50 -10.45 -2.98
N MET A 177 8.48 -10.18 -4.28
CA MET A 177 8.74 -8.86 -4.84
C MET A 177 7.41 -8.24 -5.23
N THR A 178 7.13 -7.04 -4.73
CA THR A 178 5.95 -6.25 -5.09
C THR A 178 6.28 -4.77 -4.95
N ASP A 179 5.75 -3.95 -5.85
CA ASP A 179 5.88 -2.49 -5.77
C ASP A 179 4.76 -1.91 -4.90
N THR A 180 5.09 -0.99 -3.98
CA THR A 180 4.11 -0.37 -3.10
C THR A 180 4.23 1.14 -3.15
N ASP A 181 3.11 1.80 -3.48
CA ASP A 181 2.98 3.23 -3.49
C ASP A 181 2.15 3.72 -2.30
N ALA A 182 2.55 4.85 -1.73
CA ALA A 182 1.78 5.55 -0.72
C ALA A 182 0.93 6.64 -1.36
N PHE A 183 -0.31 6.84 -0.88
CA PHE A 183 -1.03 8.06 -1.17
C PHE A 183 -0.26 9.26 -0.60
N ALA A 184 -0.03 10.28 -1.41
CA ALA A 184 0.49 11.53 -0.91
C ALA A 184 -0.52 12.16 0.04
N GLU A 185 -0.04 12.67 1.18
CA GLU A 185 -0.84 13.56 2.00
C GLU A 185 -1.31 14.73 1.13
N VAL A 186 -2.61 14.80 0.84
CA VAL A 186 -3.19 15.94 0.14
C VAL A 186 -3.30 17.07 1.15
N PRO A 187 -2.52 18.17 1.04
CA PRO A 187 -2.69 19.30 1.93
C PRO A 187 -4.12 19.81 1.77
N ALA A 188 -4.79 20.08 2.90
CA ALA A 188 -6.18 20.55 2.90
C ALA A 188 -6.35 21.63 1.81
N PRO A 189 -7.34 21.48 0.90
CA PRO A 189 -7.43 22.36 -0.25
C PRO A 189 -7.42 23.81 0.20
N ALA A 190 -6.43 24.59 -0.27
CA ALA A 190 -6.36 26.03 -0.01
C ALA A 190 -7.68 26.74 -0.39
N GLY A 191 -8.50 26.11 -1.23
CA GLY A 191 -9.88 26.46 -1.54
C GLY A 191 -10.78 26.70 -0.32
N LEU A 192 -10.70 25.88 0.73
CA LEU A 192 -11.49 26.11 1.95
C LEU A 192 -11.05 27.37 2.68
N SER A 193 -9.73 27.57 2.78
CA SER A 193 -9.15 28.79 3.37
C SER A 193 -9.47 30.04 2.54
N LEU A 194 -9.44 29.93 1.22
CA LEU A 194 -9.80 31.00 0.27
C LEU A 194 -11.30 31.30 0.28
N LEU A 195 -12.15 30.29 0.43
CA LEU A 195 -13.59 30.44 0.61
C LEU A 195 -13.90 31.16 1.92
N ALA A 196 -13.24 30.76 3.01
CA ALA A 196 -13.37 31.40 4.32
C ALA A 196 -12.91 32.87 4.27
N LEU A 197 -11.76 33.16 3.63
CA LEU A 197 -11.26 34.52 3.40
C LEU A 197 -12.22 35.34 2.53
N GLY A 198 -12.77 34.75 1.47
CA GLY A 198 -13.75 35.39 0.59
C GLY A 198 -15.03 35.76 1.33
N LEU A 199 -15.56 34.86 2.16
CA LEU A 199 -16.73 35.11 3.01
C LEU A 199 -16.45 36.20 4.06
N ALA A 200 -15.26 36.20 4.66
CA ALA A 200 -14.83 37.24 5.60
C ALA A 200 -14.73 38.62 4.91
N ALA A 201 -14.12 38.68 3.73
CA ALA A 201 -14.01 39.90 2.94
C ALA A 201 -15.38 40.46 2.54
N VAL A 202 -16.34 39.61 2.16
CA VAL A 202 -17.73 40.01 1.88
C VAL A 202 -18.40 40.58 3.14
N ARG A 203 -18.19 39.97 4.31
CA ARG A 203 -18.76 40.45 5.58
C ARG A 203 -18.19 41.81 5.99
N VAL A 204 -16.89 42.03 5.81
CA VAL A 204 -16.24 43.32 6.11
C VAL A 204 -16.70 44.40 5.12
N ALA A 205 -16.74 44.10 3.82
CA ALA A 205 -17.20 45.04 2.80
C ALA A 205 -18.69 45.44 2.96
N ARG A 206 -19.49 44.63 3.65
CA ARG A 206 -20.90 44.92 3.97
C ARG A 206 -21.06 45.82 5.20
N ARG A 207 -20.05 45.92 6.06
CA ARG A 207 -20.03 46.81 7.24
C ARG A 207 -19.45 48.19 6.96
N SER A 208 -18.69 48.34 5.88
CA SER A 208 -18.09 49.62 5.46
C SER A 208 -19.00 50.47 4.55
N LYS A 209 -20.28 50.12 4.46
CA LYS A 209 -21.35 50.88 3.79
C LYS A 209 -22.45 51.13 4.81
#